data_AF-A0A940F5Z3-F1
#
_entry.id   AF-A0A940F5Z3-F1
#
_cell.length_a   1.000
_cell.length_b   1.000
_cell.length_c   1.000
_cell.angle_alpha   90.00
_cell.angle_beta   90.00
_cell.angle_gamma   90.00
#
_symmetry.space_group_name_H-M   'P 1'
#
loop_
_entity.id
_entity.type
_entity.pdbx_description
1 polymer ?
#
loop_
_entity_poly.entity_id
_entity_poly.type
_entity_poly.pdbx_seq_one_letter_code
_entity_poly.pdbx_strand_id
1 'polypeptide(L)'
;MAKPSLPSPEAILAKEAGARKIAAYSAMASAVFVVLAMIIDATVARANVPDFDGTDLVQTLSAVQNGDTLPRSFLPAAAQFTLDHSTSIFLGTLCRTIAVLLLIPMVLLLVSAVRDRGGQLGAWVKPAAIIGYVVFGVTAVALVLLQFSVYRTARDAGFEPADIWDAVRDSPRAAAGLGDFLGRVLAGVTLAMAAVQAIRVGLLPRMIGYLGLFIAFLFIVPLGPAEILRAFWFSGVAFLIMGRLPNTPEAWLTGTAVEPELRQPAQPKKKKGDPEPA
;
A
#
# COMPACT_ATOMS: atom_id res chain seq x y z
N MET A 1 2.57 -19.90 -33.09
CA MET A 1 3.56 -18.82 -32.83
C MET A 1 4.64 -19.37 -31.91
N ALA A 2 5.91 -19.30 -32.30
CA ALA A 2 7.02 -19.74 -31.46
C ALA A 2 7.11 -18.85 -30.20
N LYS A 3 7.39 -19.46 -29.05
CA LYS A 3 7.62 -18.71 -27.80
C LYS A 3 8.93 -17.91 -27.98
N PRO A 4 8.94 -16.58 -27.76
CA PRO A 4 10.18 -15.81 -27.87
C PRO A 4 11.24 -16.40 -26.94
N SER A 5 12.48 -16.51 -27.42
CA SER A 5 13.61 -16.98 -26.62
C SER A 5 13.82 -16.03 -25.44
N LEU A 6 14.13 -16.60 -24.27
CA LEU A 6 14.43 -15.79 -23.09
C LEU A 6 15.76 -15.03 -23.29
N PRO A 7 15.89 -13.81 -22.74
CA PRO A 7 17.15 -13.10 -22.76
C PRO A 7 18.25 -13.88 -22.02
N SER A 8 19.51 -13.74 -22.46
CA SER A 8 20.65 -14.29 -21.71
C SER A 8 20.74 -13.68 -20.31
N PRO A 9 21.18 -14.42 -19.27
CA PRO A 9 21.24 -13.91 -17.90
C PRO A 9 22.06 -12.62 -17.75
N GLU A 10 23.18 -12.49 -18.47
CA GLU A 10 24.01 -11.27 -18.49
C GLU A 10 23.24 -10.05 -18.99
N ALA A 11 22.44 -10.22 -20.04
CA ALA A 11 21.58 -9.15 -20.58
C ALA A 11 20.48 -8.74 -19.59
N ILE A 12 19.94 -9.68 -18.82
CA ILE A 12 18.97 -9.39 -17.75
C ILE A 12 19.62 -8.52 -16.67
N LEU A 13 20.81 -8.92 -16.19
CA LEU A 13 21.53 -8.18 -15.16
C LEU A 13 21.93 -6.77 -15.62
N ALA A 14 22.41 -6.64 -16.86
CA ALA A 14 22.77 -5.35 -17.45
C ALA A 14 21.56 -4.41 -17.53
N LYS A 15 20.40 -4.92 -17.96
CA LYS A 15 19.13 -4.17 -18.00
C LYS A 15 18.67 -3.76 -16.60
N GLU A 16 18.81 -4.64 -15.61
CA GLU A 16 18.38 -4.38 -14.24
C GLU A 16 19.29 -3.40 -13.48
N ALA A 17 20.59 -3.34 -13.78
CA ALA A 17 21.56 -2.54 -13.04
C ALA A 17 21.14 -1.07 -12.88
N GLY A 18 20.59 -0.46 -13.95
CA GLY A 18 20.06 0.91 -13.89
C GLY A 18 18.76 1.02 -13.11
N ALA A 19 17.82 0.10 -13.36
CA ALA A 19 16.50 0.12 -12.73
C ALA A 19 16.55 -0.20 -11.23
N ARG A 20 17.48 -1.04 -10.78
CA ARG A 20 17.66 -1.42 -9.36
C ARG A 20 17.93 -0.21 -8.47
N LYS A 21 18.79 0.72 -8.89
CA LYS A 21 19.09 1.92 -8.11
C LYS A 21 17.85 2.79 -7.91
N ILE A 22 17.14 3.09 -9.01
CA ILE A 22 15.92 3.90 -8.96
C ILE A 22 14.87 3.20 -8.09
N ALA A 23 14.58 1.92 -8.34
CA ALA A 23 13.64 1.14 -7.55
C ALA A 23 13.97 1.13 -6.05
N ALA A 24 15.23 0.91 -5.69
CA ALA A 24 15.66 0.86 -4.31
C ALA A 24 15.54 2.21 -3.59
N TYR A 25 16.01 3.29 -4.22
CA TYR A 25 15.91 4.63 -3.62
C TYR A 25 14.47 5.12 -3.55
N SER A 26 13.65 4.84 -4.57
CA SER A 26 12.22 5.19 -4.53
C SER A 26 11.47 4.39 -3.46
N ALA A 27 11.76 3.09 -3.29
CA ALA A 27 11.19 2.30 -2.19
C ALA A 27 11.62 2.80 -0.80
N MET A 28 12.90 3.19 -0.64
CA MET A 28 13.39 3.77 0.61
C MET A 28 12.73 5.12 0.91
N ALA A 29 12.66 6.01 -0.09
CA ALA A 29 11.98 7.28 0.04
C ALA A 29 10.49 7.10 0.35
N SER A 30 9.84 6.11 -0.27
CA SER A 30 8.46 5.73 0.05
C SER A 30 8.30 5.37 1.53
N ALA A 31 9.19 4.54 2.09
CA ALA A 31 9.18 4.21 3.51
C ALA A 31 9.29 5.45 4.41
N VAL A 32 10.19 6.38 4.07
CA VAL A 32 10.35 7.66 4.81
C VAL A 32 9.06 8.47 4.77
N PHE A 33 8.43 8.62 3.60
CA PHE A 33 7.18 9.36 3.46
C PHE A 33 6.01 8.72 4.20
N VAL A 34 5.95 7.37 4.28
CA VAL A 34 4.96 6.68 5.13
C VAL A 34 5.18 7.00 6.60
N VAL A 35 6.42 6.97 7.09
CA VAL A 35 6.74 7.30 8.48
C VAL A 35 6.40 8.77 8.78
N LEU A 36 6.73 9.69 7.87
CA LEU A 36 6.37 11.11 8.01
C LEU A 36 4.85 11.30 8.10
N ALA A 37 4.09 10.67 7.21
CA ALA A 37 2.63 10.70 7.27
C ALA A 37 2.12 10.17 8.63
N MET A 38 2.66 9.05 9.09
CA MET A 38 2.29 8.46 10.38
C MET A 38 2.58 9.39 11.56
N ILE A 39 3.72 10.10 11.54
CA ILE A 39 4.06 11.10 12.58
C ILE A 39 3.04 12.24 12.54
N ILE A 40 2.72 12.77 11.35
CA ILE A 40 1.71 13.83 11.19
C ILE A 40 0.35 13.37 11.72
N ASP A 41 -0.12 12.18 11.34
CA ASP A 41 -1.38 11.64 11.81
C ASP A 41 -1.38 11.43 13.33
N ALA A 42 -0.27 10.95 13.90
CA ALA A 42 -0.12 10.81 15.34
C ALA A 42 -0.11 12.16 16.07
N THR A 43 0.41 13.22 15.46
CA THR A 43 0.33 14.58 16.04
C THR A 43 -1.09 15.11 16.03
N VAL A 44 -1.84 14.89 14.94
CA VAL A 44 -3.27 15.27 14.86
C VAL A 44 -4.09 14.47 15.87
N ALA A 45 -3.87 13.16 15.97
CA ALA A 45 -4.59 12.30 16.91
C ALA A 45 -4.31 12.60 18.39
N ARG A 46 -3.21 13.30 18.70
CA ARG A 46 -2.90 13.76 20.07
C ARG A 46 -3.50 15.12 20.40
N ALA A 47 -3.87 15.92 19.39
CA ALA A 47 -4.61 17.14 19.62
C ALA A 47 -6.02 16.77 20.07
N ASN A 48 -6.51 17.36 21.17
CA ASN A 48 -7.80 17.10 21.83
C ASN A 48 -8.87 16.55 20.88
N VAL A 49 -8.86 15.23 20.66
CA VAL A 49 -9.87 14.57 19.85
C VAL A 49 -11.16 14.78 20.61
N PRO A 50 -12.24 15.24 19.95
CA PRO A 50 -13.48 15.48 20.67
C PRO A 50 -13.85 14.19 21.42
N ASP A 51 -14.12 14.32 22.72
CA ASP A 51 -14.42 13.17 23.57
C ASP A 51 -15.81 12.67 23.15
N PHE A 52 -15.86 11.51 22.51
CA PHE A 52 -17.09 10.95 21.98
C PHE A 52 -17.56 9.81 22.87
N ASP A 53 -18.78 9.90 23.38
CA ASP A 53 -19.43 8.76 24.04
C ASP A 53 -20.11 7.87 22.98
N GLY A 54 -20.18 6.57 23.23
CA GLY A 54 -20.88 5.62 22.34
C GLY A 54 -22.36 5.96 22.14
N THR A 55 -22.94 6.74 23.07
CA THR A 55 -24.31 7.27 22.98
C THR A 55 -24.48 8.31 21.86
N ASP A 56 -23.44 9.09 21.53
CA ASP A 56 -23.49 10.09 20.45
C ASP A 56 -23.69 9.44 19.07
N LEU A 57 -23.09 8.27 18.87
CA LEU A 57 -23.20 7.53 17.60
C LEU A 57 -24.62 6.97 17.42
N VAL A 58 -25.21 6.45 18.49
CA VAL A 58 -26.60 5.94 18.50
C VAL A 58 -27.59 7.08 18.30
N GLN A 59 -27.38 8.22 18.96
CA GLN A 59 -28.23 9.40 18.80
C GLN A 59 -28.13 9.99 17.38
N THR A 60 -26.93 10.02 16.80
CA THR A 60 -26.71 10.48 15.42
C THR A 60 -27.43 9.56 14.42
N LEU A 61 -27.30 8.24 14.56
CA LEU A 61 -27.99 7.28 13.70
C LEU A 61 -29.53 7.38 13.83
N SER A 62 -30.03 7.52 15.05
CA SER A 62 -31.46 7.69 15.32
C SER A 62 -32.02 8.97 14.68
N ALA A 63 -31.31 10.10 14.83
CA ALA A 63 -31.73 11.36 14.23
C ALA A 63 -31.71 11.31 12.70
N VAL A 64 -30.70 10.67 12.10
CA VAL A 64 -30.66 10.42 10.65
C VAL A 64 -31.87 9.61 10.19
N GLN A 65 -32.21 8.55 10.92
CA GLN A 65 -33.33 7.66 10.56
C GLN A 65 -34.68 8.38 10.62
N ASN A 66 -34.84 9.31 11.56
CA ASN A 66 -36.10 10.03 11.78
C ASN A 66 -36.20 11.33 10.96
N GLY A 67 -35.14 11.75 10.27
CA GLY A 67 -35.09 13.04 9.58
C GLY A 67 -35.03 14.24 10.54
N ASP A 68 -34.65 13.99 11.79
CA ASP A 68 -34.49 15.03 12.81
C ASP A 68 -33.18 15.80 12.60
N THR A 69 -33.09 17.01 13.17
CA THR A 69 -31.82 17.73 13.24
C THR A 69 -30.79 16.87 13.96
N LEU A 70 -29.65 16.63 13.32
CA LEU A 70 -28.56 15.84 13.87
C LEU A 70 -28.18 16.38 15.26
N PRO A 71 -28.03 15.52 16.29
CA PRO A 71 -27.55 15.95 17.59
C PRO A 71 -26.22 16.68 17.38
N ARG A 72 -26.11 17.86 18.00
CA ARG A 72 -25.00 18.81 17.82
C ARG A 72 -23.60 18.22 18.08
N SER A 73 -23.49 17.05 18.71
CA SER A 73 -22.25 16.59 19.32
C SER A 73 -21.23 15.98 18.34
N PHE A 74 -21.62 15.13 17.38
CA PHE A 74 -20.62 14.36 16.61
C PHE A 74 -20.17 15.02 15.30
N LEU A 75 -21.08 15.19 14.34
CA LEU A 75 -20.71 15.61 12.98
C LEU A 75 -20.13 17.03 12.92
N PRO A 76 -20.73 18.05 13.58
CA PRO A 76 -20.14 19.39 13.64
C PRO A 76 -18.77 19.40 14.32
N ALA A 77 -18.59 18.68 15.42
CA ALA A 77 -17.32 18.61 16.13
C ALA A 77 -16.22 17.92 15.29
N ALA A 78 -16.55 16.82 14.62
CA ALA A 78 -15.63 16.11 13.73
C ALA A 78 -15.27 16.96 12.49
N ALA A 79 -16.24 17.66 11.91
CA ALA A 79 -16.01 18.58 10.79
C ALA A 79 -15.14 19.77 11.22
N GLN A 80 -15.44 20.39 12.36
CA GLN A 80 -14.64 21.49 12.91
C GLN A 80 -13.21 21.02 13.22
N PHE A 81 -13.04 19.88 13.89
CA PHE A 81 -11.73 19.28 14.15
C PHE A 81 -10.94 19.05 12.85
N THR A 82 -11.61 18.54 11.81
CA THR A 82 -10.99 18.32 10.50
C THR A 82 -10.57 19.62 9.83
N LEU A 83 -11.39 20.69 9.95
CA LEU A 83 -11.06 22.00 9.41
C LEU A 83 -9.88 22.65 10.16
N ASP A 84 -9.89 22.57 11.49
CA ASP A 84 -8.83 23.11 12.35
C ASP A 84 -7.47 22.43 12.07
N HIS A 85 -7.50 21.13 11.74
CA HIS A 85 -6.30 20.35 11.40
C HIS A 85 -6.12 20.13 9.90
N SER A 86 -6.83 20.87 9.05
CA SER A 86 -6.86 20.64 7.60
C SER A 86 -5.47 20.67 6.95
N THR A 87 -4.59 21.57 7.42
CA THR A 87 -3.21 21.65 6.91
C THR A 87 -2.41 20.38 7.22
N SER A 88 -2.50 19.86 8.43
CA SER A 88 -1.82 18.62 8.83
C SER A 88 -2.41 17.41 8.11
N ILE A 89 -3.74 17.31 8.02
CA ILE A 89 -4.43 16.23 7.31
C ILE A 89 -4.05 16.23 5.82
N PHE A 90 -4.01 17.41 5.19
CA PHE A 90 -3.56 17.56 3.81
C PHE A 90 -2.10 17.13 3.63
N LEU A 91 -1.20 17.58 4.51
CA LEU A 91 0.22 17.24 4.43
C LEU A 91 0.44 15.73 4.62
N GLY A 92 -0.24 15.11 5.58
CA GLY A 92 -0.23 13.66 5.78
C GLY A 92 -0.71 12.92 4.54
N THR A 93 -1.80 13.39 3.91
CA THR A 93 -2.30 12.82 2.65
C THR A 93 -1.31 12.97 1.51
N LEU A 94 -0.67 14.14 1.34
CA LEU A 94 0.36 14.35 0.35
C LEU A 94 1.56 13.43 0.55
N CYS A 95 2.04 13.26 1.79
CA CYS A 95 3.12 12.32 2.11
C CYS A 95 2.73 10.89 1.71
N ARG A 96 1.52 10.43 2.03
CA ARG A 96 1.03 9.10 1.61
C ARG A 96 0.95 8.96 0.09
N THR A 97 0.43 9.97 -0.61
CA THR A 97 0.37 9.97 -2.08
C THR A 97 1.75 9.87 -2.70
N ILE A 98 2.71 10.68 -2.23
CA ILE A 98 4.10 10.62 -2.70
C ILE A 98 4.68 9.24 -2.41
N ALA A 99 4.46 8.68 -1.21
CA ALA A 99 4.94 7.35 -0.86
C ALA A 99 4.41 6.29 -1.84
N VAL A 100 3.12 6.28 -2.12
CA VAL A 100 2.46 5.34 -3.04
C VAL A 100 3.01 5.46 -4.46
N LEU A 101 3.18 6.69 -4.97
CA LEU A 101 3.73 6.92 -6.32
C LEU A 101 5.20 6.49 -6.43
N LEU A 102 5.98 6.67 -5.37
CA LEU A 102 7.38 6.22 -5.32
C LEU A 102 7.53 4.68 -5.31
N LEU A 103 6.45 3.91 -5.11
CA LEU A 103 6.51 2.45 -5.24
C LEU A 103 6.49 1.97 -6.69
N ILE A 104 6.06 2.82 -7.64
CA ILE A 104 5.92 2.45 -9.05
C ILE A 104 7.23 1.86 -9.60
N PRO A 105 8.40 2.51 -9.47
CA PRO A 105 9.65 1.95 -10.01
C PRO A 105 10.01 0.59 -9.42
N MET A 106 9.77 0.39 -8.12
CA MET A 106 10.01 -0.88 -7.42
C MET A 106 9.12 -2.00 -7.96
N VAL A 107 7.81 -1.76 -8.08
CA VAL A 107 6.87 -2.76 -8.61
C VAL A 107 7.18 -3.07 -10.07
N LEU A 108 7.50 -2.04 -10.87
CA LEU A 108 7.87 -2.22 -12.28
C LEU A 108 9.17 -3.02 -12.45
N LEU A 109 10.16 -2.82 -11.58
CA LEU A 109 11.36 -3.65 -11.53
C LEU A 109 10.99 -5.09 -11.25
N LEU A 110 10.23 -5.36 -10.18
CA LEU A 110 9.83 -6.72 -9.81
C LEU A 110 9.06 -7.42 -10.94
N VAL A 111 8.07 -6.74 -11.54
CA VAL A 111 7.29 -7.30 -12.66
C VAL A 111 8.18 -7.61 -13.86
N SER A 112 9.12 -6.72 -14.19
CA SER A 112 10.03 -6.92 -15.33
C SER A 112 11.01 -8.06 -15.05
N ALA A 113 11.63 -8.06 -13.87
CA ALA A 113 12.59 -9.07 -13.42
C ALA A 113 11.97 -10.47 -13.38
N VAL A 114 10.71 -10.58 -12.92
CA VAL A 114 9.94 -11.83 -12.93
C VAL A 114 9.71 -12.32 -14.36
N ARG A 115 9.27 -11.43 -15.27
CA ARG A 115 8.99 -11.81 -16.67
C ARG A 115 10.25 -12.23 -17.42
N ASP A 116 11.35 -11.50 -17.23
CA ASP A 116 12.63 -11.79 -17.89
C ASP A 116 13.19 -13.15 -17.43
N ARG A 117 12.82 -13.62 -16.23
CA ARG A 117 13.15 -14.95 -15.68
C ARG A 117 12.11 -16.04 -15.97
N GLY A 118 11.17 -15.80 -16.89
CA GLY A 118 10.18 -16.80 -17.30
C GLY A 118 8.97 -16.94 -16.37
N GLY A 119 8.76 -16.01 -15.43
CA GLY A 119 7.59 -15.98 -14.55
C GLY A 119 6.28 -15.74 -15.32
N GLN A 120 5.18 -16.28 -14.78
CA GLN A 120 3.85 -16.22 -15.40
C GLN A 120 3.12 -14.92 -15.05
N LEU A 121 3.64 -13.76 -15.49
CA LEU A 121 2.94 -12.48 -15.36
C LEU A 121 2.38 -12.03 -16.72
N GLY A 122 1.10 -11.68 -16.74
CA GLY A 122 0.43 -11.12 -17.92
C GLY A 122 1.02 -9.77 -18.32
N ALA A 123 0.97 -9.45 -19.62
CA ALA A 123 1.49 -8.18 -20.13
C ALA A 123 0.75 -6.95 -19.55
N TRP A 124 -0.51 -7.14 -19.16
CA TRP A 124 -1.37 -6.12 -18.57
C TRP A 124 -0.93 -5.67 -17.17
N VAL A 125 -0.15 -6.47 -16.44
CA VAL A 125 0.23 -6.19 -15.04
C VAL A 125 1.05 -4.90 -14.93
N LYS A 126 1.91 -4.63 -15.92
CA LYS A 126 2.77 -3.44 -15.94
C LYS A 126 1.97 -2.13 -16.06
N PRO A 127 1.13 -1.94 -17.11
CA PRO A 127 0.30 -0.74 -17.19
C PRO A 127 -0.74 -0.66 -16.07
N ALA A 128 -1.30 -1.80 -15.64
CA ALA A 128 -2.23 -1.82 -14.51
C ALA A 128 -1.58 -1.32 -13.22
N ALA A 129 -0.33 -1.69 -12.93
CA ALA A 129 0.38 -1.17 -11.77
C ALA A 129 0.47 0.36 -11.84
N ILE A 130 0.96 0.91 -12.96
CA ILE A 130 1.10 2.36 -13.15
C ILE A 130 -0.25 3.07 -12.94
N ILE A 131 -1.30 2.62 -13.63
CA ILE A 131 -2.64 3.20 -13.52
C ILE A 131 -3.14 3.10 -12.08
N GLY A 132 -2.99 1.95 -11.43
CA GLY A 132 -3.48 1.72 -10.07
C GLY A 132 -2.85 2.65 -9.05
N TYR A 133 -1.51 2.71 -9.01
CA TYR A 133 -0.78 3.59 -8.09
C TYR A 133 -1.05 5.08 -8.37
N VAL A 134 -1.14 5.48 -9.64
CA VAL A 134 -1.43 6.88 -10.01
C VAL A 134 -2.85 7.27 -9.63
N VAL A 135 -3.84 6.47 -10.03
CA VAL A 135 -5.25 6.73 -9.70
C VAL A 135 -5.40 6.80 -8.19
N PHE A 136 -4.90 5.80 -7.44
CA PHE A 136 -4.95 5.78 -5.98
C PHE A 136 -4.37 7.06 -5.37
N GLY A 137 -3.17 7.46 -5.78
CA GLY A 137 -2.52 8.65 -5.24
C GLY A 137 -3.28 9.94 -5.53
N VAL A 138 -3.77 10.12 -6.76
CA VAL A 138 -4.48 11.33 -7.19
C VAL A 138 -5.85 11.44 -6.55
N THR A 139 -6.62 10.35 -6.52
CA THR A 139 -7.97 10.35 -5.94
C THR A 139 -7.94 10.51 -4.43
N ALA A 140 -6.90 10.04 -3.73
CA ALA A 140 -6.72 10.31 -2.31
C ALA A 140 -6.59 11.82 -2.01
N VAL A 141 -5.83 12.56 -2.83
CA VAL A 141 -5.71 14.02 -2.72
C VAL A 141 -7.04 14.70 -3.10
N ALA A 142 -7.70 14.25 -4.18
CA ALA A 142 -8.99 14.80 -4.57
C ALA A 142 -10.03 14.63 -3.44
N LEU A 143 -10.10 13.45 -2.83
CA LEU A 143 -11.02 13.17 -1.73
C LEU A 143 -10.80 14.08 -0.52
N VAL A 144 -9.55 14.32 -0.12
CA VAL A 144 -9.29 15.20 1.04
C VAL A 144 -9.66 16.66 0.75
N LEU A 145 -9.39 17.13 -0.47
CA LEU A 145 -9.77 18.49 -0.89
C LEU A 145 -11.29 18.65 -0.98
N LEU A 146 -11.98 17.67 -1.56
CA LEU A 146 -13.45 17.64 -1.62
C LEU A 146 -14.04 17.57 -0.21
N GLN A 147 -13.45 16.79 0.70
CA GLN A 147 -13.88 16.72 2.09
C GLN A 147 -13.79 18.08 2.79
N PHE A 148 -12.68 18.83 2.59
CA PHE A 148 -12.58 20.18 3.14
C PHE A 148 -13.60 21.15 2.55
N SER A 149 -13.86 21.05 1.24
CA SER A 149 -14.90 21.87 0.59
C SER A 149 -16.27 21.61 1.21
N VAL A 150 -16.63 20.33 1.36
CA VAL A 150 -17.90 19.91 1.98
C VAL A 150 -18.02 20.42 3.42
N TYR A 151 -16.97 20.27 4.23
CA TYR A 151 -17.02 20.71 5.63
C TYR A 151 -17.06 22.23 5.78
N ARG A 152 -16.43 23.00 4.89
CA ARG A 152 -16.57 24.46 4.89
C ARG A 152 -17.99 24.89 4.55
N THR A 153 -18.58 24.34 3.49
CA THR A 153 -19.97 24.64 3.12
C THR A 153 -20.93 24.28 4.25
N ALA A 154 -20.79 23.08 4.83
CA ALA A 154 -21.63 22.65 5.95
C ALA A 154 -21.49 23.58 7.17
N ARG A 155 -20.27 24.01 7.51
CA ARG A 155 -20.04 24.96 8.61
C ARG A 155 -20.71 26.30 8.34
N ASP A 156 -20.57 26.83 7.13
CA ASP A 156 -21.11 28.13 6.75
C ASP A 156 -22.66 28.10 6.69
N ALA A 157 -23.25 26.92 6.45
CA ALA A 157 -24.69 26.67 6.53
C ALA A 157 -25.19 26.26 7.95
N GLY A 158 -24.33 26.27 8.97
CA GLY A 158 -24.73 25.93 10.34
C GLY A 158 -24.93 24.42 10.60
N PHE A 159 -24.38 23.57 9.73
CA PHE A 159 -24.46 22.10 9.76
C PHE A 159 -25.88 21.53 9.64
N GLU A 160 -26.71 22.10 8.76
CA GLU A 160 -28.00 21.49 8.45
C GLU A 160 -27.83 20.09 7.83
N PRO A 161 -28.60 19.07 8.27
CA PRO A 161 -28.44 17.70 7.78
C PRO A 161 -28.62 17.56 6.26
N ALA A 162 -29.51 18.36 5.66
CA ALA A 162 -29.79 18.34 4.23
C ALA A 162 -28.53 18.69 3.40
N ASP A 163 -27.78 19.72 3.81
CA ASP A 163 -26.57 20.15 3.13
C ASP A 163 -25.45 19.12 3.23
N ILE A 164 -25.35 18.41 4.36
CA ILE A 164 -24.38 17.32 4.54
C ILE A 164 -24.73 16.16 3.60
N TRP A 165 -26.02 15.81 3.46
CA TRP A 165 -26.46 14.72 2.59
C TRP A 165 -26.27 15.02 1.11
N ASP A 166 -26.61 16.23 0.67
CA ASP A 166 -26.39 16.67 -0.70
C ASP A 166 -24.90 16.70 -1.03
N ALA A 167 -24.08 17.17 -0.09
CA ALA A 167 -22.61 17.19 -0.24
C ALA A 167 -21.96 15.80 -0.19
N VAL A 168 -22.56 14.83 0.51
CA VAL A 168 -22.12 13.42 0.49
C VAL A 168 -22.50 12.74 -0.83
N ARG A 169 -23.65 13.12 -1.41
CA ARG A 169 -24.13 12.61 -2.71
C ARG A 169 -23.53 13.32 -3.91
N ASP A 170 -22.70 14.34 -3.69
CA ASP A 170 -22.07 15.11 -4.74
C ASP A 170 -21.26 14.23 -5.70
N SER A 171 -21.54 14.39 -7.00
CA SER A 171 -21.04 13.52 -8.07
C SER A 171 -19.50 13.45 -8.14
N PRO A 172 -18.75 14.56 -7.99
CA PRO A 172 -17.28 14.53 -7.93
C PRO A 172 -16.72 13.69 -6.77
N ARG A 173 -17.35 13.75 -5.58
CA ARG A 173 -16.89 12.97 -4.41
C ARG A 173 -17.13 11.48 -4.62
N ALA A 174 -18.29 11.12 -5.16
CA ALA A 174 -18.60 9.73 -5.52
C ALA A 174 -17.62 9.18 -6.58
N ALA A 175 -17.33 9.97 -7.62
CA ALA A 175 -16.37 9.62 -8.65
C ALA A 175 -14.94 9.45 -8.10
N ALA A 176 -14.50 10.38 -7.23
CA ALA A 176 -13.20 10.29 -6.57
C ALA A 176 -13.12 9.07 -5.63
N GLY A 177 -14.20 8.75 -4.92
CA GLY A 177 -14.31 7.57 -4.06
C GLY A 177 -14.21 6.26 -4.85
N LEU A 178 -14.93 6.16 -5.98
CA LEU A 178 -14.81 5.02 -6.88
C LEU A 178 -13.40 4.90 -7.47
N GLY A 179 -12.81 6.02 -7.88
CA GLY A 179 -11.43 6.06 -8.37
C GLY A 179 -10.43 5.57 -7.32
N ASP A 180 -10.54 6.04 -6.07
CA ASP A 180 -9.68 5.59 -4.96
C ASP A 180 -9.80 4.10 -4.71
N PHE A 181 -11.03 3.56 -4.66
CA PHE A 181 -11.25 2.13 -4.50
C PHE A 181 -10.62 1.32 -5.64
N LEU A 182 -10.89 1.69 -6.90
CA LEU A 182 -10.34 0.99 -8.08
C LEU A 182 -8.81 1.10 -8.14
N GLY A 183 -8.27 2.27 -7.82
CA GLY A 183 -6.82 2.51 -7.75
C GLY A 183 -6.16 1.60 -6.72
N ARG A 184 -6.71 1.52 -5.50
CA ARG A 184 -6.24 0.65 -4.42
C ARG A 184 -6.29 -0.83 -4.79
N VAL A 185 -7.42 -1.28 -5.36
CA VAL A 185 -7.58 -2.67 -5.82
C VAL A 185 -6.54 -3.00 -6.88
N LEU A 186 -6.36 -2.13 -7.87
CA LEU A 186 -5.43 -2.37 -8.96
C LEU A 186 -3.97 -2.35 -8.48
N ALA A 187 -3.61 -1.41 -7.61
CA ALA A 187 -2.28 -1.34 -6.97
C ALA A 187 -2.01 -2.59 -6.09
N GLY A 188 -3.00 -2.98 -5.28
CA GLY A 188 -2.92 -4.17 -4.44
C GLY A 188 -2.78 -5.46 -5.24
N VAL A 189 -3.65 -5.70 -6.22
CA VAL A 189 -3.61 -6.91 -7.06
C VAL A 189 -2.29 -7.02 -7.82
N THR A 190 -1.82 -5.93 -8.43
CA THR A 190 -0.55 -5.95 -9.18
C THR A 190 0.65 -6.17 -8.27
N LEU A 191 0.64 -5.59 -7.05
CA LEU A 191 1.66 -5.86 -6.04
C LEU A 191 1.64 -7.32 -5.55
N ALA A 192 0.46 -7.86 -5.26
CA ALA A 192 0.29 -9.25 -4.83
C ALA A 192 0.81 -10.22 -5.89
N MET A 193 0.44 -10.02 -7.15
CA MET A 193 0.94 -10.83 -8.26
C MET A 193 2.46 -10.72 -8.41
N ALA A 194 3.02 -9.51 -8.31
CA ALA A 194 4.46 -9.30 -8.36
C ALA A 194 5.17 -10.02 -7.21
N ALA A 195 4.66 -9.90 -5.97
CA ALA A 195 5.24 -10.53 -4.79
C ALA A 195 5.22 -12.07 -4.87
N VAL A 196 4.08 -12.66 -5.23
CA VAL A 196 3.93 -14.11 -5.38
C VAL A 196 4.89 -14.65 -6.43
N GLN A 197 4.94 -14.02 -7.60
CA GLN A 197 5.80 -14.49 -8.68
C GLN A 197 7.27 -14.22 -8.40
N ALA A 198 7.60 -13.12 -7.71
CA ALA A 198 8.95 -12.83 -7.25
C ALA A 198 9.47 -13.84 -6.22
N ILE A 199 8.60 -14.40 -5.36
CA ILE A 199 8.97 -15.56 -4.54
C ILE A 199 9.31 -16.74 -5.43
N ARG A 200 8.46 -17.07 -6.42
CA ARG A 200 8.66 -18.25 -7.27
C ARG A 200 9.95 -18.23 -8.07
N VAL A 201 10.36 -17.07 -8.59
CA VAL A 201 11.63 -16.93 -9.33
C VAL A 201 12.83 -16.64 -8.43
N GLY A 202 12.66 -16.63 -7.10
CA GLY A 202 13.74 -16.42 -6.13
C GLY A 202 14.20 -14.98 -5.96
N LEU A 203 13.43 -13.99 -6.42
CA LEU A 203 13.77 -12.57 -6.24
C LEU A 203 13.44 -12.07 -4.83
N LEU A 204 12.39 -12.61 -4.21
CA LEU A 204 12.02 -12.27 -2.83
C LEU A 204 12.16 -13.49 -1.92
N PRO A 205 12.83 -13.36 -0.76
CA PRO A 205 12.75 -14.34 0.30
C PRO A 205 11.29 -14.53 0.72
N ARG A 206 10.90 -15.75 1.07
CA ARG A 206 9.50 -16.09 1.42
C ARG A 206 8.90 -15.15 2.47
N MET A 207 9.66 -14.80 3.51
CA MET A 207 9.22 -13.86 4.54
C MET A 207 8.86 -12.48 3.96
N ILE A 208 9.74 -11.90 3.14
CA ILE A 208 9.50 -10.60 2.50
C ILE A 208 8.37 -10.69 1.48
N GLY A 209 8.27 -11.78 0.73
CA GLY A 209 7.21 -11.97 -0.25
C GLY A 209 5.82 -12.16 0.37
N TYR A 210 5.69 -12.94 1.45
CA TYR A 210 4.42 -13.07 2.19
C TYR A 210 4.01 -11.77 2.86
N LEU A 211 4.98 -11.04 3.42
CA LEU A 211 4.72 -9.70 3.93
C LEU A 211 4.24 -8.76 2.81
N GLY A 212 4.80 -8.86 1.60
CA GLY A 212 4.35 -8.11 0.43
C GLY A 212 2.92 -8.44 0.00
N LEU A 213 2.53 -9.71 0.08
CA LEU A 213 1.14 -10.14 -0.15
C LEU A 213 0.20 -9.55 0.91
N PHE A 214 0.62 -9.51 2.18
CA PHE A 214 -0.14 -8.89 3.24
C PHE A 214 -0.26 -7.36 3.06
N ILE A 215 0.82 -6.68 2.67
CA ILE A 215 0.79 -5.25 2.32
C ILE A 215 -0.16 -4.97 1.13
N ALA A 216 -0.14 -5.83 0.11
CA ALA A 216 -1.05 -5.72 -1.02
C ALA A 216 -2.52 -5.83 -0.58
N PHE A 217 -2.84 -6.74 0.33
CA PHE A 217 -4.16 -6.83 0.95
C PHE A 217 -4.51 -5.57 1.74
N LEU A 218 -3.56 -5.00 2.48
CA LEU A 218 -3.74 -3.76 3.24
C LEU A 218 -3.92 -2.49 2.40
N PHE A 219 -3.66 -2.54 1.09
CA PHE A 219 -4.11 -1.47 0.19
C PHE A 219 -5.61 -1.53 -0.07
N ILE A 220 -6.17 -2.73 -0.15
CA ILE A 220 -7.59 -2.96 -0.44
C ILE A 220 -8.43 -2.78 0.82
N VAL A 221 -7.97 -3.36 1.93
CA VAL A 221 -8.65 -3.31 3.22
C VAL A 221 -7.84 -2.41 4.16
N PRO A 222 -8.30 -1.18 4.43
CA PRO A 222 -7.59 -0.25 5.31
C PRO A 222 -7.74 -0.70 6.77
N LEU A 223 -6.86 -1.59 7.22
CA LEU A 223 -6.80 -2.02 8.62
C LEU A 223 -5.85 -1.12 9.40
N GLY A 224 -6.40 -0.27 10.29
CA GLY A 224 -5.68 0.40 11.40
C GLY A 224 -4.22 0.81 11.15
N PRO A 225 -3.29 0.63 12.13
CA PRO A 225 -1.89 1.06 12.02
C PRO A 225 -1.05 0.16 11.07
N ALA A 226 -1.56 -0.11 9.86
CA ALA A 226 -0.87 -0.81 8.79
C ALA A 226 0.38 -0.09 8.27
N GLU A 227 0.50 1.22 8.51
CA GLU A 227 1.57 2.06 7.96
C GLU A 227 2.97 1.63 8.45
N ILE A 228 3.08 1.16 9.70
CA ILE A 228 4.35 0.64 10.24
C ILE A 228 4.82 -0.57 9.43
N LEU A 229 3.89 -1.50 9.14
CA LEU A 229 4.21 -2.70 8.37
C LEU A 229 4.57 -2.35 6.93
N ARG A 230 3.89 -1.36 6.32
CA ARG A 230 4.23 -0.86 4.98
C ARG A 230 5.62 -0.26 4.94
N ALA A 231 5.95 0.65 5.86
CA ALA A 231 7.26 1.27 5.94
C ALA A 231 8.38 0.24 6.16
N PHE A 232 8.15 -0.73 7.06
CA PHE A 232 9.08 -1.84 7.28
C PHE A 232 9.29 -2.68 6.01
N TRP A 233 8.21 -3.03 5.31
CA TRP A 233 8.29 -3.81 4.09
C TRP A 233 8.99 -3.05 2.94
N PHE A 234 8.65 -1.79 2.71
CA PHE A 234 9.30 -0.94 1.70
C PHE A 234 10.80 -0.79 1.96
N SER A 235 11.17 -0.59 3.23
CA SER A 235 12.58 -0.57 3.65
C SER A 235 13.26 -1.90 3.37
N GLY A 236 12.63 -3.02 3.77
CA GLY A 236 13.16 -4.37 3.56
C GLY A 236 13.42 -4.68 2.08
N VAL A 237 12.47 -4.34 1.19
CA VAL A 237 12.65 -4.51 -0.26
C VAL A 237 13.72 -3.56 -0.80
N ALA A 238 13.80 -2.32 -0.32
CA ALA A 238 14.85 -1.39 -0.71
C ALA A 238 16.25 -1.93 -0.36
N PHE A 239 16.48 -2.35 0.90
CA PHE A 239 17.74 -2.94 1.34
C PHE A 239 18.09 -4.21 0.56
N LEU A 240 17.08 -5.01 0.22
CA LEU A 240 17.24 -6.21 -0.58
C LEU A 240 17.73 -5.88 -2.00
N ILE A 241 17.07 -4.94 -2.70
CA ILE A 241 17.47 -4.51 -4.05
C ILE A 241 18.86 -3.87 -4.04
N MET A 242 19.25 -3.19 -2.95
CA MET A 242 20.60 -2.64 -2.77
C MET A 242 21.67 -3.70 -2.48
N GLY A 243 21.31 -4.98 -2.28
CA GLY A 243 22.25 -6.03 -1.89
C GLY A 243 22.85 -5.83 -0.50
N ARG A 244 22.13 -5.15 0.39
CA ARG A 244 22.58 -4.85 1.76
C ARG A 244 22.11 -5.86 2.80
N LEU A 245 21.28 -6.82 2.39
CA LEU A 245 20.90 -7.94 3.26
C LEU A 245 21.98 -9.03 3.22
N PRO A 246 22.31 -9.65 4.37
CA PRO A 246 23.35 -10.68 4.44
C PRO A 246 23.05 -11.90 3.57
N ASN A 247 21.76 -12.21 3.38
CA ASN A 247 21.28 -13.33 2.57
C ASN A 247 20.58 -12.80 1.32
N THR A 248 21.32 -12.15 0.42
CA THR A 248 20.78 -11.67 -0.85
C THR A 248 20.42 -12.87 -1.74
N PRO A 249 19.19 -12.95 -2.28
CA PRO A 249 18.79 -14.09 -3.11
C PRO A 249 19.66 -14.25 -4.36
N GLU A 250 20.02 -15.50 -4.69
CA GLU A 250 20.90 -15.84 -5.80
C GLU A 250 20.38 -15.35 -7.16
N ALA A 251 19.05 -15.29 -7.35
CA ALA A 251 18.41 -14.79 -8.57
C ALA A 251 18.77 -13.34 -8.92
N TRP A 252 19.17 -12.52 -7.93
CA TRP A 252 19.68 -11.16 -8.15
C TRP A 252 21.13 -11.13 -8.63
N LEU A 253 21.90 -12.19 -8.38
CA LEU A 253 23.31 -12.32 -8.75
C LEU A 253 23.46 -13.01 -10.11
N THR A 254 22.72 -14.09 -10.34
CA THR A 254 22.84 -14.91 -11.54
C THR A 254 21.99 -14.41 -12.70
N GLY A 255 20.93 -13.65 -12.43
CA GLY A 255 19.96 -13.27 -13.45
C GLY A 255 19.03 -14.41 -13.90
N THR A 256 19.18 -15.60 -13.32
CA THR A 256 18.34 -16.77 -13.59
C THR A 256 17.24 -16.92 -12.54
N ALA A 257 16.16 -17.62 -12.88
CA ALA A 257 15.21 -18.06 -11.87
C ALA A 257 15.88 -19.12 -10.98
N VAL A 258 15.85 -18.90 -9.68
CA VAL A 258 16.31 -19.89 -8.68
C VAL A 258 15.14 -20.12 -7.73
N GLU A 259 14.61 -21.34 -7.67
CA GLU A 259 13.53 -21.63 -6.74
C GLU A 259 14.06 -21.47 -5.30
N PRO A 260 13.33 -20.78 -4.40
CA PRO A 260 13.81 -20.60 -3.03
C PRO A 260 13.98 -21.96 -2.38
N GLU A 261 15.22 -22.30 -1.97
CA GLU A 261 15.54 -23.58 -1.34
C GLU A 261 14.45 -23.98 -0.34
N LEU A 262 13.79 -25.11 -0.59
CA LEU A 262 13.12 -25.82 0.49
C LEU A 262 14.26 -26.21 1.42
N ARG A 263 14.43 -25.50 2.54
CA ARG A 263 15.28 -25.94 3.65
C ARG A 263 14.91 -27.41 3.87
N GLN A 264 15.75 -28.32 3.37
CA GLN A 264 15.52 -29.73 3.61
C GLN A 264 15.56 -29.86 5.12
N PRO A 265 14.52 -30.45 5.76
CA PRO A 265 14.55 -30.63 7.20
C PRO A 265 15.87 -31.30 7.52
N ALA A 266 16.66 -30.67 8.40
CA ALA A 266 17.98 -31.15 8.77
C ALA A 266 17.83 -32.65 9.01
N GLN A 267 18.48 -33.47 8.17
CA GLN A 267 18.33 -34.92 8.28
C GLN A 267 18.56 -35.26 9.75
N PRO A 268 17.62 -35.96 10.42
CA PRO A 268 17.77 -36.27 11.82
C PRO A 268 19.14 -36.91 11.97
N LYS A 269 20.03 -36.25 12.73
CA LYS A 269 21.35 -36.81 13.01
C LYS A 269 21.09 -38.19 13.60
N LYS A 270 21.35 -39.26 12.83
CA LYS A 270 21.25 -40.64 13.32
C LYS A 270 21.99 -40.65 14.65
N LYS A 271 21.28 -40.90 15.75
CA LYS A 271 21.94 -41.05 17.04
C LYS A 271 22.90 -42.22 16.86
N LYS A 272 24.17 -41.97 17.12
CA LYS A 272 25.24 -42.98 17.11
C LYS A 272 24.89 -44.00 18.19
N GLY A 273 24.14 -45.05 17.84
CA GLY A 273 23.65 -46.05 18.79
C GLY A 273 22.30 -46.72 18.46
N ASP A 274 21.55 -46.28 17.44
CA ASP A 274 20.33 -47.01 17.07
C ASP A 274 20.73 -48.35 16.40
N PRO A 275 20.34 -49.50 16.98
CA PRO A 275 20.69 -50.82 16.45
C PRO A 275 20.03 -51.04 15.10
N GLU A 276 20.78 -51.68 14.20
CA GLU A 276 20.33 -52.06 12.86
C GLU A 276 19.14 -53.03 13.01
N PRO A 277 17.96 -52.75 12.42
CA PRO A 277 16.85 -53.69 12.45
C PRO A 277 17.25 -54.95 11.67
N ALA A 278 17.19 -56.09 12.36
CA ALA A 278 17.50 -57.41 11.84
C ALA A 278 16.55 -57.86 10.71
#